data_AF-A0A3C0TDJ1-F1
#
_entry.id   AF-A0A3C0TDJ1-F1
#
_cell.length_a   1.000
_cell.length_b   1.000
_cell.length_c   1.000
_cell.angle_alpha   90.00
_cell.angle_beta   90.00
_cell.angle_gamma   90.00
#
_symmetry.space_group_name_H-M   'P 1'
#
loop_
_entity.id
_entity.type
_entity.pdbx_description
1 polymer ?
#
loop_
_entity_poly.entity_id
_entity_poly.type
_entity_poly.pdbx_seq_one_letter_code
_entity_poly.pdbx_strand_id
1 'polypeptide(L)'
;MAGIVRYAARGKGYLVMIRPMGDGLAMEQLHYADDLRSFDEVNLPEDVEVQDAEVDLAVQIIEQVSVDEYDPAKYSDEVKSRVLELIQEKVEGNDITEAPTAPAEEKIVDLMDALKATLASKGDEKPKSAKQGKGRLKSVSS
;
A
#
# COMPACT_ATOMS: atom_id res chain seq x y z
N MET A 1 -0.05 6.16 -31.24
CA MET A 1 1.24 6.49 -31.88
C MET A 1 2.15 7.09 -30.81
N ALA A 2 3.40 6.63 -30.70
CA ALA A 2 4.36 7.13 -29.71
C ALA A 2 5.69 7.40 -30.40
N GLY A 3 6.46 8.37 -29.91
CA GLY A 3 7.78 8.74 -30.41
C GLY A 3 8.86 8.44 -29.38
N ILE A 4 9.98 7.86 -29.81
CA ILE A 4 11.17 7.67 -28.96
C ILE A 4 12.10 8.85 -29.18
N VAL A 5 12.55 9.47 -28.09
CA VAL A 5 13.34 10.71 -28.13
C VAL A 5 14.47 10.65 -27.10
N ARG A 6 15.58 11.34 -27.38
CA ARG A 6 16.63 11.61 -26.39
C ARG A 6 16.35 12.97 -25.73
N TYR A 7 16.20 12.97 -24.41
CA TYR A 7 15.94 14.17 -23.62
C TYR A 7 17.14 14.43 -22.70
N ALA A 8 17.67 15.65 -22.68
CA ALA A 8 18.76 16.03 -21.78
C ALA A 8 18.26 16.98 -20.70
N ALA A 9 18.47 16.63 -19.43
CA ALA A 9 18.11 17.47 -18.29
C ALA A 9 19.10 17.30 -17.15
N ARG A 10 19.34 18.37 -16.38
CA ARG A 10 20.24 18.36 -15.22
C ARG A 10 21.63 17.78 -15.54
N GLY A 11 22.13 18.06 -16.75
CA GLY A 11 23.44 17.57 -17.24
C GLY A 11 23.49 16.08 -17.62
N LYS A 12 22.37 15.36 -17.60
CA LYS A 12 22.28 13.94 -17.97
C LYS A 12 21.34 13.74 -19.16
N GLY A 13 21.67 12.77 -20.02
CA GLY A 13 20.84 12.34 -21.14
C GLY A 13 19.96 11.15 -20.75
N TYR A 14 18.70 11.18 -21.16
CA TYR A 14 17.68 10.19 -20.88
C TYR A 14 17.04 9.72 -22.18
N LEU A 15 16.70 8.44 -22.26
CA LEU A 15 15.85 7.89 -23.31
C LEU A 15 14.40 7.99 -22.85
N VAL A 16 13.53 8.57 -23.66
CA VAL A 16 12.11 8.77 -23.28
C VAL A 16 11.17 8.36 -24.41
N MET A 17 10.00 7.86 -24.05
CA MET A 17 8.86 7.69 -24.94
C MET A 17 7.87 8.83 -24.71
N ILE A 18 7.44 9.48 -25.79
CA ILE A 18 6.41 10.53 -25.76
C ILE A 18 5.18 10.02 -26.50
N ARG A 19 4.01 10.08 -25.86
CA ARG A 19 2.73 9.67 -26.45
C ARG A 19 1.60 10.64 -26.08
N PRO A 20 0.60 10.85 -26.95
CA PRO A 20 -0.60 11.59 -26.58
C PRO A 20 -1.34 10.88 -25.44
N MET A 21 -1.80 11.65 -24.47
CA MET A 21 -2.57 11.18 -23.31
C MET A 21 -3.59 12.26 -22.94
N GLY A 22 -4.87 12.01 -23.24
CA GLY A 22 -5.92 13.04 -23.14
C GLY A 22 -5.61 14.24 -24.04
N ASP A 23 -5.70 15.44 -23.46
CA ASP A 23 -5.39 16.72 -24.13
C ASP A 23 -3.90 17.10 -24.10
N GLY A 24 -3.04 16.20 -23.60
CA GLY A 24 -1.61 16.46 -23.40
C GLY A 24 -0.69 15.38 -23.97
N LEU A 25 0.59 15.50 -23.63
CA LEU A 25 1.62 14.50 -23.92
C LEU A 25 2.10 13.89 -22.61
N ALA A 26 2.14 12.56 -22.55
CA ALA A 26 2.84 11.83 -21.51
C ALA A 26 4.29 11.57 -21.96
N MET A 27 5.24 11.78 -21.04
CA MET A 27 6.64 11.43 -21.21
C MET A 27 6.98 10.32 -20.22
N GLU A 28 7.36 9.17 -20.73
CA GLU A 28 7.78 8.01 -19.94
C GLU A 28 9.29 7.83 -20.13
N GLN A 29 10.03 7.79 -19.02
CA GLN A 29 11.47 7.55 -19.05
C GLN A 29 11.73 6.05 -19.24
N LEU A 30 12.62 5.72 -20.18
CA LEU A 30 13.02 4.36 -20.50
C LEU A 30 14.39 4.04 -19.89
N HIS A 31 14.55 2.80 -19.45
CA HIS A 31 15.84 2.23 -19.07
C HIS A 31 16.64 1.80 -20.30
N TYR A 32 17.97 1.91 -20.25
CA TYR A 32 18.82 1.32 -21.28
C TYR A 32 18.92 -0.19 -21.09
N ALA A 33 19.33 -0.90 -22.14
CA ALA A 33 19.49 -2.36 -22.07
C ALA A 33 20.45 -2.77 -20.93
N ASP A 34 21.52 -2.02 -20.72
CA ASP A 34 22.51 -2.29 -19.67
C ASP A 34 21.98 -2.02 -18.23
N ASP A 35 20.85 -1.29 -18.10
CA ASP A 35 20.19 -1.05 -16.80
C ASP A 35 19.22 -2.18 -16.43
N LEU A 36 18.90 -3.07 -17.38
CA LEU A 36 17.97 -4.19 -17.18
C LEU A 36 18.74 -5.42 -16.71
N ARG A 37 18.31 -6.00 -15.59
CA ARG A 37 18.83 -7.30 -15.13
C ARG A 37 18.07 -8.42 -15.81
N SER A 38 18.78 -9.46 -16.25
CA SER A 38 18.14 -10.65 -16.81
C SER A 38 17.40 -11.42 -15.72
N PHE A 39 16.30 -12.06 -16.08
CA PHE A 39 15.64 -13.02 -15.19
C PHE A 39 16.52 -14.24 -14.90
N ASP A 40 17.46 -14.57 -15.80
CA ASP A 40 18.42 -15.67 -15.58
C ASP A 40 19.35 -15.42 -14.39
N GLU A 41 19.53 -14.17 -13.97
CA GLU A 41 20.32 -13.79 -12.80
C GLU A 41 19.52 -13.87 -11.49
N VAL A 42 18.20 -14.08 -11.58
CA VAL A 42 17.32 -14.21 -10.43
C VAL A 42 17.09 -15.70 -10.17
N ASN A 43 17.43 -16.15 -8.96
CA ASN A 43 17.14 -17.52 -8.55
C ASN A 43 15.62 -17.68 -8.32
N LEU A 44 14.90 -17.98 -9.41
CA LEU A 44 13.48 -18.27 -9.40
C LEU A 44 13.27 -19.78 -9.19
N PRO A 45 12.36 -20.19 -8.30
CA PRO A 45 11.98 -21.60 -8.21
C PRO A 45 11.33 -22.05 -9.51
N GLU A 46 11.84 -23.14 -10.11
CA GLU A 46 11.41 -23.63 -11.43
C GLU A 46 10.00 -24.25 -11.38
N ASP A 47 9.66 -24.91 -10.28
CA ASP A 47 8.36 -25.55 -10.05
C ASP A 47 7.82 -25.15 -8.68
N VAL A 48 6.86 -24.22 -8.67
CA VAL A 48 6.08 -23.88 -7.48
C VAL A 48 4.69 -24.47 -7.65
N GLU A 49 4.41 -25.56 -6.92
CA GLU A 49 3.04 -26.05 -6.77
C GLU A 49 2.28 -25.11 -5.84
N VAL A 50 1.35 -24.34 -6.40
CA VAL A 50 0.47 -23.46 -5.64
C VAL A 50 -0.79 -24.23 -5.26
N GLN A 51 -1.18 -24.20 -3.98
CA GLN A 51 -2.41 -24.85 -3.53
C GLN A 51 -3.61 -23.91 -3.74
N ASP A 52 -4.76 -24.46 -4.14
CA ASP A 52 -6.00 -23.69 -4.34
C ASP A 52 -6.39 -22.87 -3.09
N ALA A 53 -6.20 -23.44 -1.90
CA ALA A 53 -6.49 -22.77 -0.63
C ALA A 53 -5.61 -21.51 -0.39
N GLU A 54 -4.39 -21.48 -0.92
CA GLU A 54 -3.49 -20.33 -0.83
C GLU A 54 -3.93 -19.22 -1.78
N VAL A 55 -4.37 -19.59 -2.99
CA VAL A 55 -4.93 -18.64 -3.97
C VAL A 55 -6.21 -18.01 -3.44
N ASP A 56 -7.13 -18.81 -2.91
CA ASP A 56 -8.39 -18.32 -2.35
C ASP A 56 -8.16 -17.34 -1.19
N LEU A 57 -7.20 -17.65 -0.31
CA LEU A 57 -6.81 -16.75 0.78
C LEU A 57 -6.21 -15.44 0.24
N ALA A 58 -5.33 -15.52 -0.76
CA ALA A 58 -4.72 -14.34 -1.37
C ALA A 58 -5.77 -13.44 -2.03
N VAL A 59 -6.76 -14.01 -2.72
CA VAL A 59 -7.88 -13.25 -3.31
C VAL A 59 -8.70 -12.56 -2.24
N GLN A 60 -9.04 -13.25 -1.14
CA GLN A 60 -9.76 -12.63 -0.02
C GLN A 60 -8.99 -11.45 0.59
N ILE A 61 -7.66 -11.57 0.71
CA ILE A 61 -6.81 -10.46 1.19
C ILE A 61 -6.89 -9.27 0.24
N ILE A 62 -6.76 -9.52 -1.06
CA ILE A 62 -6.84 -8.48 -2.08
C ILE A 62 -8.21 -7.79 -1.98
N GLU A 63 -9.31 -8.52 -1.91
CA GLU A 63 -10.66 -7.95 -1.81
C GLU A 63 -10.85 -7.07 -0.56
N GLN A 64 -10.27 -7.46 0.58
CA GLN A 64 -10.39 -6.69 1.82
C GLN A 64 -9.54 -5.43 1.86
N VAL A 65 -8.42 -5.41 1.13
CA VAL A 65 -7.47 -4.27 1.10
C VAL A 65 -7.67 -3.40 -0.13
N SER A 66 -8.41 -3.89 -1.13
CA SER A 66 -8.73 -3.14 -2.34
C SER A 66 -9.57 -1.92 -2.04
N VAL A 67 -9.33 -0.88 -2.83
CA VAL A 67 -10.14 0.34 -2.87
C VAL A 67 -10.75 0.45 -4.26
N ASP A 68 -12.00 0.90 -4.33
CA ASP A 68 -12.75 0.98 -5.60
C ASP A 68 -12.09 1.92 -6.62
N GLU A 69 -11.43 2.97 -6.14
CA GLU A 69 -10.79 3.97 -6.98
C GLU A 69 -9.43 4.40 -6.41
N TYR A 70 -8.46 4.51 -7.31
CA TYR A 70 -7.14 5.06 -7.00
C TYR A 70 -7.26 6.58 -6.88
N ASP A 71 -7.05 7.09 -5.67
CA ASP A 71 -7.01 8.52 -5.37
C ASP A 71 -5.56 8.95 -5.07
N PRO A 72 -4.87 9.65 -6.00
CA PRO A 72 -3.51 10.13 -5.80
C PRO A 72 -3.37 11.07 -4.60
N ALA A 73 -4.43 11.80 -4.22
CA ALA A 73 -4.37 12.78 -3.14
C ALA A 73 -4.22 12.15 -1.75
N LYS A 74 -4.47 10.84 -1.62
CA LYS A 74 -4.28 10.10 -0.37
C LYS A 74 -2.80 9.82 -0.07
N TYR A 75 -1.91 9.98 -1.05
CA TYR A 75 -0.49 9.72 -0.89
C TYR A 75 0.24 11.05 -0.67
N SER A 76 0.77 11.26 0.53
CA SER A 76 1.55 12.44 0.86
C SER A 76 3.05 12.14 0.88
N ASP A 77 3.86 13.16 0.62
CA ASP A 77 5.31 13.07 0.70
C ASP A 77 5.73 13.09 2.18
N GLU A 78 5.85 11.91 2.77
CA GLU A 78 6.23 11.74 4.18
C GLU A 78 7.60 12.35 4.49
N VAL A 79 8.53 12.34 3.53
CA VAL A 79 9.87 12.92 3.71
C VAL A 79 9.75 14.43 3.84
N LYS A 80 8.99 15.06 2.96
CA LYS A 80 8.71 16.49 3.03
C LYS A 80 8.02 16.87 4.34
N SER A 81 7.03 16.09 4.77
CA SER A 81 6.32 16.31 6.04
C SER A 81 7.28 16.24 7.23
N ARG A 82 8.10 15.19 7.32
CA ARG A 82 9.12 15.04 8.38
C ARG A 82 10.11 16.20 8.39
N VAL A 83 10.56 16.65 7.22
CA VAL A 83 11.49 17.79 7.13
C VAL A 83 10.81 19.08 7.62
N LEU A 84 9.54 19.30 7.29
CA LEU A 84 8.80 20.47 7.76
C LEU A 84 8.57 20.45 9.28
N GLU A 85 8.29 19.28 9.85
CA GLU A 85 8.19 19.09 11.31
C GLU A 85 9.50 19.44 12.00
N LEU A 86 10.63 18.91 11.50
CA LEU A 86 11.96 19.23 12.04
C LEU A 86 12.29 20.73 11.92
N ILE A 87 11.88 21.38 10.83
CA ILE A 87 12.04 22.83 10.68
C ILE A 87 11.20 23.57 11.73
N GLN A 88 9.96 23.16 11.97
CA GLN A 88 9.09 23.75 12.99
C GLN A 88 9.66 23.56 14.40
N GLU A 89 10.10 22.37 14.76
CA GLU A 89 10.74 22.12 16.06
C GLU A 89 11.98 22.99 16.28
N LYS A 90 12.79 23.18 15.22
CA LYS A 90 13.96 24.06 15.27
C LYS A 90 13.59 25.54 15.43
N VAL A 91 12.49 25.98 14.79
CA VAL A 91 11.97 27.35 14.91
C VAL A 91 11.38 27.59 16.30
N GLU A 92 10.75 26.59 16.88
CA GLU A 92 10.18 26.61 18.24
C GLU A 92 11.23 26.49 19.35
N GLY A 93 12.51 26.26 18.99
CA GLY A 93 13.64 26.26 19.90
C GLY A 93 13.90 24.91 20.58
N ASN A 94 13.32 23.83 20.08
CA ASN A 94 13.58 22.48 20.57
C ASN A 94 14.90 21.94 19.98
N ASP A 95 15.76 21.38 20.84
CA ASP A 95 17.01 20.72 20.44
C ASP A 95 16.67 19.37 19.80
N ILE A 96 16.84 19.26 18.48
CA ILE A 96 16.55 18.05 17.72
C ILE A 96 17.61 17.01 18.06
N THR A 97 17.27 16.07 18.93
CA THR A 97 18.10 14.90 19.23
C THR A 97 17.65 13.72 18.36
N GLU A 98 18.60 12.90 17.89
CA GLU A 98 18.28 11.68 17.17
C GLU A 98 17.36 10.79 18.01
N ALA A 99 16.19 10.48 17.49
CA ALA A 99 15.32 9.48 18.10
C ALA A 99 16.06 8.13 18.13
N PRO A 100 16.15 7.45 19.29
CA PRO A 100 16.79 6.15 19.36
C PRO A 100 16.06 5.16 18.47
N THR A 101 16.82 4.48 17.61
CA THR A 101 16.30 3.36 16.81
C THR A 101 15.87 2.25 17.77
N ALA A 102 14.56 2.01 17.87
CA ALA A 102 14.07 0.86 18.61
C ALA A 102 14.60 -0.42 17.95
N PRO A 103 15.16 -1.37 18.71
CA PRO A 103 15.54 -2.66 18.15
C PRO A 103 14.29 -3.32 17.58
N ALA A 104 14.35 -3.70 16.31
CA ALA A 104 13.29 -4.49 15.69
C ALA A 104 13.20 -5.82 16.42
N GLU A 105 12.09 -6.09 17.11
CA GLU A 105 11.82 -7.42 17.63
C GLU A 105 11.59 -8.35 16.44
N GLU A 106 12.55 -9.26 16.19
CA GLU A 106 12.38 -10.37 15.25
C GLU A 106 11.35 -11.36 15.82
N LYS A 107 10.07 -11.03 15.67
CA LYS A 107 9.00 -11.98 15.91
C LYS A 107 8.99 -12.94 14.72
N ILE A 108 9.70 -14.05 14.85
CA ILE A 108 9.58 -15.19 13.94
C ILE A 108 8.19 -15.79 14.17
N VAL A 109 7.19 -15.16 13.57
CA VAL A 109 5.84 -15.70 13.49
C VAL A 109 5.76 -16.44 12.16
N ASP A 110 5.12 -17.60 12.16
CA ASP A 110 4.62 -18.19 10.92
C ASP A 110 3.73 -17.13 10.25
N LEU A 111 4.25 -16.52 9.19
CA LEU A 111 3.60 -15.43 8.47
C LEU A 111 2.18 -15.82 8.06
N MET A 112 1.97 -17.08 7.69
CA MET A 112 0.65 -17.56 7.26
C MET A 112 -0.37 -17.51 8.40
N ASP A 113 0.04 -17.92 9.61
CA ASP A 113 -0.81 -17.85 10.80
C ASP A 113 -1.03 -16.40 11.25
N ALA A 114 0.00 -15.56 11.17
CA ALA A 114 -0.11 -14.13 11.48
C ALA A 114 -1.10 -13.42 10.55
N LEU A 115 -1.06 -13.74 9.26
CA LEU A 115 -1.98 -13.20 8.27
C LEU A 115 -3.42 -13.68 8.54
N LYS A 116 -3.63 -14.99 8.74
CA LYS A 116 -4.95 -15.55 9.06
C LYS A 116 -5.56 -14.94 10.33
N ALA A 117 -4.75 -14.74 11.38
CA ALA A 117 -5.18 -14.10 12.62
C ALA A 117 -5.57 -12.62 12.43
N THR A 118 -4.83 -11.90 11.57
CA THR A 118 -5.13 -10.49 11.24
C THR A 118 -6.43 -10.36 10.44
N LEU A 119 -6.76 -11.35 9.59
CA LEU A 119 -8.02 -11.38 8.85
C LEU A 119 -9.21 -11.72 9.75
N ALA A 120 -9.07 -12.71 10.64
CA ALA A 120 -10.12 -13.09 11.59
C ALA A 120 -10.50 -11.95 12.54
N SER A 121 -9.56 -11.06 12.86
CA SER A 121 -9.79 -9.91 13.75
C SER A 121 -10.42 -8.69 13.06
N LYS A 122 -10.31 -8.56 11.73
CA LYS A 122 -10.95 -7.48 10.95
C LYS A 122 -12.39 -7.80 10.48
N GLY A 123 -12.84 -9.05 10.63
CA GLY A 123 -14.13 -9.55 10.09
C GLY A 123 -15.36 -9.45 10.99
N ASP A 124 -15.28 -8.94 12.22
CA ASP A 124 -16.41 -8.93 13.17
C ASP A 124 -16.74 -7.53 13.71
N GLU A 125 -17.24 -6.64 12.85
CA GLU A 125 -18.20 -5.62 13.26
C GLU A 125 -19.57 -5.91 12.64
N LYS A 126 -20.26 -6.91 13.18
CA LYS A 126 -21.71 -7.01 13.01
C LYS A 126 -22.37 -5.79 13.67
N PRO A 127 -23.16 -5.00 12.94
CA PRO A 127 -23.93 -3.92 13.54
C PRO A 127 -24.95 -4.54 14.50
N LYS A 128 -24.90 -4.15 15.78
CA LYS A 128 -25.97 -4.44 16.74
C LYS A 128 -27.24 -3.76 16.24
N SER A 129 -28.06 -4.52 15.53
CA SER A 129 -29.43 -4.18 15.20
C SER A 129 -30.16 -3.71 16.46
N ALA A 130 -30.61 -2.46 16.41
CA ALA A 130 -31.55 -1.88 17.34
C ALA A 130 -32.79 -2.78 17.47
N LYS A 131 -33.18 -3.10 18.71
CA LYS A 131 -34.53 -3.58 19.04
C LYS A 131 -35.25 -2.51 19.83
N GLN A 132 -36.06 -1.73 19.12
CA GLN A 132 -37.13 -0.87 19.62
C GLN A 132 -38.32 -1.14 18.66
N GLY A 133 -39.53 -1.54 19.03
CA GLY A 133 -40.20 -1.81 20.30
C GLY A 133 -41.66 -2.22 20.01
N LYS A 134 -42.51 -2.22 21.07
CA LYS A 134 -43.99 -2.40 21.14
C LYS A 134 -44.49 -3.85 20.97
N GLY A 135 -45.30 -4.45 21.84
CA GLY A 135 -46.04 -4.00 23.02
C GLY A 135 -47.46 -4.59 22.97
N ARG A 136 -47.94 -5.27 24.02
CA ARG A 136 -49.37 -5.26 24.42
C ARG A 136 -49.64 -5.95 25.76
N LEU A 137 -50.48 -5.27 26.53
CA LEU A 137 -51.08 -5.57 27.83
C LEU A 137 -51.89 -6.88 27.92
N LYS A 138 -52.11 -7.25 29.19
CA LYS A 138 -53.18 -8.07 29.83
C LYS A 138 -52.68 -9.46 30.25
N SER A 139 -52.91 -9.98 31.45
CA SER A 139 -53.68 -9.54 32.63
C SER A 139 -53.41 -10.51 33.79
N VAL A 140 -53.27 -9.96 35.01
CA VAL A 140 -53.87 -10.38 36.29
C VAL A 140 -54.06 -11.89 36.60
N SER A 141 -53.39 -12.31 37.67
CA SER A 141 -53.81 -13.22 38.76
C SER A 141 -54.76 -14.37 38.43
N SER A 142 -54.24 -15.60 38.47
CA SER A 142 -54.45 -16.58 39.56
C SER A 142 -53.82 -17.91 39.18
#